data_AF-A0A3D3VXS3-F1
#
_entry.id   AF-A0A3D3VXS3-F1
#
_cell.length_a   1.000
_cell.length_b   1.000
_cell.length_c   1.000
_cell.angle_alpha   90.00
_cell.angle_beta   90.00
_cell.angle_gamma   90.00
#
_symmetry.space_group_name_H-M   'P 1'
#
loop_
_entity.id
_entity.type
_entity.pdbx_description
1 polymer ?
#
loop_
_entity_poly.entity_id
_entity_poly.type
_entity_poly.pdbx_seq_one_letter_code
_entity_poly.pdbx_strand_id
1 'polypeptide(L)' 'VLRRLLQRQQQIYATDAAAAKALISTGTAPRNGSIGEAEHAAWTAVCLAVLNLDEVLVRQ' A
#
# COMPACT_ATOMS: atom_id res chain seq x y z
N VAL A 1 11.11 -2.77 -11.25
CA VAL A 1 10.32 -3.73 -10.44
C VAL A 1 9.16 -3.03 -9.72
N LEU A 2 9.42 -1.99 -8.90
CA LEU A 2 8.39 -1.30 -8.11
C LEU A 2 7.20 -0.73 -8.91
N ARG A 3 7.42 -0.17 -10.11
CA ARG A 3 6.31 0.30 -10.97
C ARG A 3 5.30 -0.80 -11.32
N ARG A 4 5.78 -2.03 -11.58
CA ARG A 4 4.91 -3.17 -11.88
C ARG A 4 4.15 -3.63 -10.63
N LEU A 5 4.79 -3.58 -9.46
CA LEU A 5 4.13 -3.86 -8.19
C LEU A 5 3.01 -2.84 -7.94
N LEU A 6 3.29 -1.54 -8.10
CA LEU A 6 2.31 -0.48 -7.94
C LEU A 6 1.10 -0.68 -8.87
N GLN A 7 1.32 -0.90 -10.17
CA GLN A 7 0.22 -1.14 -11.12
C GLN A 7 -0.65 -2.33 -10.71
N ARG A 8 -0.02 -3.42 -10.24
CA ARG A 8 -0.76 -4.59 -9.75
C ARG A 8 -1.61 -4.25 -8.52
N GLN A 9 -1.05 -3.52 -7.55
CA GLN A 9 -1.80 -3.12 -6.36
C GLN A 9 -2.93 -2.15 -6.69
N GLN A 10 -2.72 -1.22 -7.62
CA GLN A 10 -3.78 -0.33 -8.12
C GLN A 10 -4.95 -1.12 -8.72
N GLN A 11 -4.67 -2.15 -9.53
CA GLN A 11 -5.71 -3.01 -10.09
C GLN A 11 -6.48 -3.78 -8.99
N ILE A 12 -5.76 -4.36 -8.02
CA ILE A 12 -6.37 -5.08 -6.90
C ILE A 12 -7.32 -4.17 -6.12
N TYR A 13 -6.83 -3.02 -5.67
CA TYR A 13 -7.62 -2.11 -4.84
C TYR A 13 -8.68 -1.32 -5.61
N ALA A 14 -8.57 -1.21 -6.94
CA ALA A 14 -9.66 -0.71 -7.78
C ALA A 14 -10.85 -1.68 -7.81
N THR A 15 -10.58 -3.00 -7.73
CA THR A 15 -11.63 -4.03 -7.72
C THR A 15 -12.13 -4.40 -6.32
N ASP A 16 -11.37 -4.07 -5.28
CA ASP A 16 -11.71 -4.35 -3.87
C ASP A 16 -11.52 -3.10 -3.00
N ALA A 17 -12.55 -2.25 -3.02
CA ALA A 17 -12.58 -1.02 -2.23
C ALA A 17 -12.62 -1.30 -0.71
N ALA A 18 -13.18 -2.44 -0.28
CA ALA A 18 -13.23 -2.81 1.12
C ALA A 18 -11.83 -3.12 1.65
N ALA A 19 -11.03 -3.88 0.89
CA ALA A 19 -9.63 -4.13 1.22
C ALA A 19 -8.80 -2.84 1.21
N ALA A 20 -9.03 -1.94 0.25
CA ALA A 20 -8.35 -0.65 0.18
C ALA A 20 -8.60 0.17 1.45
N LYS A 21 -9.88 0.31 1.83
CA LYS A 21 -10.30 1.04 3.02
C LYS A 21 -9.76 0.41 4.30
N ALA A 22 -9.81 -0.92 4.42
CA ALA A 22 -9.27 -1.64 5.56
C ALA A 22 -7.77 -1.34 5.76
N LEU A 23 -6.98 -1.40 4.68
CA LEU A 23 -5.54 -1.14 4.73
C LEU A 23 -5.23 0.32 5.12
N ILE A 24 -5.85 1.30 4.47
CA ILE A 24 -5.53 2.73 4.69
C ILE A 24 -6.18 3.32 5.95
N SER A 25 -7.03 2.53 6.63
CA SER A 25 -7.56 2.87 7.96
C SER A 25 -6.68 2.32 9.08
N THR A 26 -5.58 1.65 8.77
CA THR A 26 -4.60 1.22 9.77
C THR A 26 -3.75 2.39 10.26
N GLY A 27 -3.36 2.35 11.54
CA GLY A 27 -2.59 3.42 12.18
C GLY A 27 -3.46 4.43 12.92
N THR A 28 -2.80 5.39 13.59
CA THR A 28 -3.45 6.38 14.45
C THR A 28 -3.57 7.77 13.81
N ALA A 29 -2.84 8.01 12.72
CA ALA A 29 -2.90 9.26 11.99
C ALA A 29 -4.19 9.33 11.15
N PRO A 30 -4.90 10.47 11.14
CA PRO A 30 -6.06 10.63 10.30
C PRO A 30 -5.67 10.55 8.82
N ARG A 31 -6.50 9.88 8.02
CA ARG A 31 -6.27 9.74 6.58
C ARG A 31 -6.35 11.11 5.89
N ASN A 32 -5.38 11.39 5.03
CA ASN A 32 -5.47 12.48 4.05
C ASN A 32 -6.38 12.08 2.88
N GLY A 33 -7.44 12.86 2.65
CA GLY A 33 -8.43 12.64 1.59
C GLY A 33 -8.02 13.12 0.19
N SER A 34 -6.87 13.79 0.03
CA SER A 34 -6.43 14.30 -1.27
C SER A 34 -6.02 13.21 -2.26
N ILE A 35 -5.80 11.98 -1.79
CA ILE A 35 -5.41 10.82 -2.60
C ILE A 35 -6.57 9.82 -2.62
N GLY A 36 -6.91 9.27 -3.78
CA GLY A 36 -7.94 8.23 -3.91
C GLY A 36 -7.66 7.02 -3.01
N GLU A 37 -8.70 6.35 -2.53
CA GLU A 37 -8.54 5.22 -1.59
C GLU A 37 -7.69 4.08 -2.17
N ALA A 38 -8.00 3.67 -3.41
CA ALA A 38 -7.25 2.63 -4.09
C ALA A 38 -5.79 3.01 -4.37
N GLU A 39 -5.53 4.27 -4.73
CA GLU A 39 -4.18 4.77 -4.97
C GLU A 39 -3.37 4.82 -3.68
N HIS A 40 -3.95 5.33 -2.59
CA HIS A 40 -3.30 5.36 -1.28
C HIS A 40 -2.98 3.93 -0.82
N ALA A 41 -3.95 3.00 -0.90
CA ALA A 41 -3.74 1.61 -0.53
C ALA A 41 -2.61 0.95 -1.34
N ALA A 42 -2.56 1.22 -2.65
CA ALA A 42 -1.52 0.69 -3.52
C ALA A 42 -0.12 1.19 -3.14
N TRP A 43 0.02 2.49 -2.84
CA TRP A 43 1.29 3.05 -2.36
C TRP A 43 1.67 2.50 -0.99
N THR A 44 0.73 2.36 -0.06
CA THR A 44 0.97 1.73 1.24
C THR A 44 1.52 0.32 1.09
N ALA A 45 0.91 -0.51 0.21
CA ALA A 45 1.37 -1.87 -0.05
C ALA A 45 2.79 -1.90 -0.67
N VAL A 46 3.12 -0.96 -1.56
CA VAL A 46 4.48 -0.84 -2.11
C VAL A 46 5.48 -0.46 -1.03
N CYS A 47 5.16 0.50 -0.17
CA CYS A 47 6.01 0.90 0.96
C CYS A 47 6.25 -0.28 1.92
N LEU A 48 5.18 -1.00 2.29
CA LEU A 48 5.30 -2.19 3.13
C LEU A 48 6.20 -3.25 2.48
N ALA A 49 6.06 -3.50 1.17
CA ALA A 49 6.93 -4.43 0.47
C ALA A 49 8.41 -3.99 0.56
N VAL A 50 8.71 -2.72 0.31
CA VAL A 50 10.08 -2.18 0.40
C VAL A 50 10.64 -2.33 1.82
N LEU A 51 9.87 -1.96 2.85
CA LEU A 51 10.31 -2.03 4.24
C LEU A 51 10.51 -3.47 4.73
N ASN A 52 9.62 -4.40 4.33
CA ASN A 52 9.78 -5.81 4.66
C ASN A 52 11.00 -6.43 3.94
N LEU A 53 11.33 -5.98 2.72
CA LEU A 53 12.56 -6.40 2.05
C LEU A 53 13.82 -5.91 2.79
N ASP A 54 13.78 -4.69 3.31
CA ASP A 54 14.88 -4.13 4.12
C ASP A 54 15.10 -4.96 5.41
N GLU A 55 14.01 -5.33 6.10
CA GLU A 55 14.09 -6.21 7.28
C GLU A 55 14.72 -7.59 6.95
N VAL A 56 14.41 -8.17 5.79
CA VAL A 56 14.98 -9.45 5.36
C VAL A 56 16.46 -9.34 5.00
N LEU A 57 16.90 -8.22 4.43
CA LEU A 57 18.29 -8.02 4.00
C LEU A 57 19.23 -7.59 5.14
N VAL A 58 18.72 -6.86 6.14
CA VAL A 58 19.53 -6.27 7.23
C VAL A 58 19.74 -7.24 8.41
N ARG A 59 18.96 -8.33 8.50
CA ARG A 59 19.05 -9.30 9.60
C ARG A 59 20.32 -10.17 9.49
N GLN A 60 21.40 -9.74 10.14
CA GLN A 60 22.63 -10.50 10.41
C GLN A 60 22.90 -10.60 11.91
#